data_AF-A0A960FQY5-F1
#
_entry.id   AF-A0A960FQY5-F1
#
_cell.length_a   1.000
_cell.length_b   1.000
_cell.length_c   1.000
_cell.angle_alpha   90.00
_cell.angle_beta   90.00
_cell.angle_gamma   90.00
#
_symmetry.space_group_name_H-M   'P 1'
#
loop_
_entity.id
_entity.type
_entity.pdbx_description
1 polymer ?
#
loop_
_entity_poly.entity_id
_entity_poly.type
_entity_poly.pdbx_seq_one_letter_code
_entity_poly.pdbx_strand_id
1 'polypeptide(L)'
;MTAARTRTPLRRDAIVEEARVLIARDGLDALTLRRLADSFSVSAPALYAHFRDKEDLLRAVAEREFEELMVRYRGWIMGPWITVAALANGATLVTYDGAPDWPDPGPPWALVERHALTFLGVSPTLVRALAAAGDEDVAAHDRSSLRAFGSTGEPWTTDAWWWLFDVAGDGTRPIVNLSGGTEVGACLLSVNLLAGCVPCSVGGPALGVAVDVVDDDGRSVRGTGRVGELVVDAPWPGMTRGVWGDPQRYLDTYWSKVPGMYLAGDGARRDERGYFWIMGRIDDVINV
;
A
#
# COMPACT_ATOMS: atom_id res chain seq x y z
N MET A 1 8.20 26.35 -52.85
CA MET A 1 8.79 26.90 -51.61
C MET A 1 8.45 25.94 -50.48
N THR A 2 9.40 25.10 -50.10
CA THR A 2 9.25 24.10 -49.03
C THR A 2 9.25 24.83 -47.70
N ALA A 3 8.16 24.75 -46.94
CA ALA A 3 8.10 25.33 -45.61
C ALA A 3 9.19 24.71 -44.74
N ALA A 4 10.12 25.54 -44.24
CA ALA A 4 11.12 25.12 -43.28
C ALA A 4 10.40 24.64 -42.01
N ARG A 5 10.37 23.32 -41.79
CA ARG A 5 9.93 22.73 -40.51
C ARG A 5 10.83 23.31 -39.43
N THR A 6 10.26 24.14 -38.56
CA THR A 6 10.90 24.61 -37.33
C THR A 6 11.37 23.39 -36.56
N ARG A 7 12.69 23.15 -36.51
CA ARG A 7 13.27 22.07 -35.70
C ARG A 7 13.08 22.45 -34.24
N THR A 8 12.09 21.85 -33.58
CA THR A 8 11.97 21.91 -32.12
C THR A 8 13.30 21.43 -31.53
N PRO A 9 13.96 22.22 -30.66
CA PRO A 9 15.20 21.80 -30.03
C PRO A 9 14.97 20.48 -29.30
N LEU A 10 15.88 19.53 -29.51
CA LEU A 10 15.86 18.27 -28.79
C LEU A 10 16.10 18.56 -27.30
N ARG A 11 15.13 18.22 -26.45
CA ARG A 11 15.19 18.41 -24.99
C ARG A 11 15.17 17.07 -24.30
N ARG A 12 15.90 16.95 -23.19
CA ARG A 12 15.98 15.72 -22.40
C ARG A 12 14.59 15.18 -22.05
N ASP A 13 13.72 16.03 -21.51
CA ASP A 13 12.36 15.66 -21.10
C ASP A 13 11.50 15.18 -22.27
N ALA A 14 11.64 15.80 -23.44
CA ALA A 14 10.90 15.38 -24.63
C ALA A 14 11.34 13.99 -25.10
N ILE A 15 12.64 13.68 -25.03
CA ILE A 15 13.17 12.34 -25.34
C ILE A 15 12.62 11.31 -24.35
N VAL A 16 12.59 11.63 -23.05
CA VAL A 16 12.03 10.75 -22.01
C VAL A 16 10.56 10.47 -22.30
N GLU A 17 9.76 11.50 -22.57
CA GLU A 17 8.33 11.36 -22.82
C GLU A 17 8.04 10.52 -24.07
N GLU A 18 8.75 10.75 -25.17
CA GLU A 18 8.60 9.95 -26.38
C GLU A 18 9.04 8.49 -26.15
N ALA A 19 10.10 8.27 -25.38
CA ALA A 19 10.53 6.92 -24.99
C ALA A 19 9.44 6.20 -24.16
N ARG A 20 8.79 6.91 -23.22
CA ARG A 20 7.65 6.38 -22.45
C ARG A 20 6.51 5.94 -23.36
N VAL A 21 6.10 6.79 -24.30
CA VAL A 21 5.03 6.49 -25.27
C VAL A 21 5.38 5.27 -26.11
N LEU A 22 6.63 5.15 -26.58
CA LEU A 22 7.09 3.99 -27.34
C LEU A 22 7.06 2.70 -26.50
N ILE A 23 7.53 2.75 -25.25
CA ILE A 23 7.51 1.59 -24.34
C ILE A 23 6.06 1.17 -24.05
N ALA A 24 5.18 2.12 -23.74
CA ALA A 24 3.78 1.84 -23.43
C ALA A 24 3.03 1.20 -24.61
N ARG A 25 3.34 1.63 -25.84
CA ARG A 25 2.69 1.12 -27.05
C ARG A 25 3.26 -0.22 -27.51
N ASP A 26 4.59 -0.37 -27.51
CA ASP A 26 5.27 -1.45 -28.21
C ASP A 26 6.07 -2.39 -27.29
N GLY A 27 6.11 -2.10 -25.99
CA GLY A 27 6.90 -2.83 -25.00
C GLY A 27 8.33 -2.33 -24.85
N LEU A 28 8.95 -2.68 -23.72
CA LEU A 28 10.29 -2.24 -23.33
C LEU A 28 11.36 -2.69 -24.34
N ASP A 29 11.25 -3.91 -24.85
CA ASP A 29 12.22 -4.49 -25.79
C ASP A 29 12.23 -3.76 -27.14
N ALA A 30 11.12 -3.12 -27.50
CA ALA A 30 10.97 -2.41 -28.76
C ALA A 30 11.64 -1.02 -28.75
N LEU A 31 12.10 -0.53 -27.59
CA LEU A 31 12.82 0.73 -27.47
C LEU A 31 14.26 0.57 -27.98
N THR A 32 14.60 1.25 -29.07
CA THR A 32 15.98 1.42 -29.55
C THR A 32 16.29 2.90 -29.75
N LEU A 33 17.55 3.29 -29.54
CA LEU A 33 17.99 4.68 -29.77
C LEU A 33 17.74 5.13 -31.21
N ARG A 34 17.82 4.21 -32.18
CA ARG A 34 17.51 4.49 -33.58
C ARG A 34 16.03 4.83 -33.77
N ARG A 35 15.13 3.97 -33.29
CA ARG A 35 13.69 4.17 -33.41
C ARG A 35 13.23 5.46 -32.72
N LEU A 36 13.83 5.76 -31.56
CA LEU A 36 13.58 7.00 -30.84
C LEU A 36 14.12 8.22 -31.59
N ALA A 37 15.31 8.14 -32.19
CA ALA A 37 15.84 9.24 -32.99
C ALA A 37 15.02 9.48 -34.27
N ASP A 38 14.49 8.42 -34.88
CA ASP A 38 13.63 8.50 -36.06
C ASP A 38 12.34 9.30 -35.75
N SER A 39 11.74 9.17 -34.57
CA SER A 39 10.55 9.96 -34.18
C SER A 39 10.84 11.46 -34.05
N PHE A 40 12.07 11.82 -33.70
CA PHE A 40 12.55 13.21 -33.70
C PHE A 40 13.12 13.67 -35.05
N SER A 41 13.17 12.81 -36.07
CA SER A 41 13.85 13.08 -37.34
C SER A 41 15.32 13.51 -37.15
N VAL A 42 16.03 12.89 -36.22
CA VAL A 42 17.46 13.10 -35.94
C VAL A 42 18.23 11.79 -36.07
N SER A 43 19.57 11.87 -36.07
CA SER A 43 20.39 10.66 -36.03
C SER A 43 20.51 10.14 -34.60
N ALA A 44 20.65 8.82 -34.41
CA ALA A 44 20.85 8.22 -33.09
C ALA A 44 21.98 8.88 -32.27
N PRO A 45 23.12 9.29 -32.88
CA PRO A 45 24.15 10.03 -32.17
C PRO A 45 23.71 11.32 -31.50
N ALA A 46 22.67 12.00 -32.01
CA ALA A 46 22.15 13.22 -31.39
C ALA A 46 21.56 12.97 -29.99
N LEU A 47 21.06 11.75 -29.72
CA LEU A 47 20.54 11.38 -28.41
C LEU A 47 21.66 11.26 -27.35
N TYR A 48 22.89 10.93 -27.77
CA TYR A 48 24.02 10.80 -26.84
C TYR A 48 24.48 12.13 -26.24
N ALA A 49 24.05 13.26 -26.80
CA ALA A 49 24.24 14.56 -26.17
C ALA A 49 23.41 14.72 -24.87
N HIS A 50 22.39 13.89 -24.69
CA HIS A 50 21.47 13.94 -23.54
C HIS A 50 21.57 12.72 -22.63
N PHE A 51 21.95 11.55 -23.14
CA PHE A 51 22.03 10.30 -22.38
C PHE A 51 23.32 9.55 -22.73
N ARG A 52 23.97 8.95 -21.74
CA ARG A 52 25.24 8.22 -21.98
C ARG A 52 25.04 6.99 -22.85
N ASP A 53 23.94 6.28 -22.62
CA ASP A 53 23.58 5.03 -23.29
C ASP A 53 22.05 4.79 -23.16
N LYS A 54 21.60 3.61 -23.62
CA LYS A 54 20.19 3.20 -23.50
C LYS A 54 19.78 3.01 -22.03
N GLU A 55 20.67 2.56 -21.15
CA GLU A 55 20.34 2.34 -19.74
C GLU A 55 20.12 3.67 -19.00
N ASP A 56 20.92 4.69 -19.30
CA ASP A 56 20.77 6.04 -18.75
C ASP A 56 19.42 6.66 -19.15
N LEU A 57 18.96 6.42 -20.39
CA LEU A 57 17.61 6.79 -20.84
C LEU A 57 16.53 6.00 -20.10
N LEU A 58 16.69 4.68 -19.99
CA LEU A 58 15.72 3.83 -19.28
C LEU A 58 15.59 4.20 -17.81
N ARG A 59 16.68 4.59 -17.16
CA ARG A 59 16.66 5.10 -15.79
C ARG A 59 15.87 6.39 -15.69
N ALA A 60 16.10 7.35 -16.59
CA ALA A 60 15.35 8.59 -16.59
C ALA A 60 13.84 8.37 -16.85
N VAL A 61 13.50 7.41 -17.72
CA VAL A 61 12.12 6.98 -17.92
C VAL A 61 11.55 6.38 -16.64
N ALA A 62 12.26 5.45 -15.99
CA ALA A 62 11.80 4.82 -14.75
C ALA A 62 11.63 5.82 -13.61
N GLU A 63 12.56 6.76 -13.43
CA GLU A 63 12.46 7.86 -12.47
C GLU A 63 11.22 8.70 -12.72
N ARG A 64 10.95 9.05 -13.98
CA ARG A 64 9.76 9.83 -14.36
C ARG A 64 8.45 9.08 -14.08
N GLU A 65 8.37 7.80 -14.46
CA GLU A 65 7.19 6.98 -14.18
C GLU A 65 6.95 6.82 -12.69
N PHE A 66 8.03 6.59 -11.92
CA PHE A 66 7.95 6.48 -10.47
C PHE A 66 7.45 7.77 -9.82
N GLU A 67 7.97 8.93 -10.24
CA GLU A 67 7.49 10.23 -9.75
C GLU A 67 5.99 10.43 -10.05
N GLU A 68 5.54 10.14 -11.27
CA GLU A 68 4.13 10.28 -11.63
C GLU A 68 3.22 9.33 -10.85
N LEU A 69 3.69 8.10 -10.61
CA LEU A 69 3.00 7.12 -9.79
C LEU A 69 2.87 7.60 -8.34
N MET A 70 3.96 8.09 -7.75
CA MET A 70 3.97 8.64 -6.40
C MET A 70 3.06 9.86 -6.27
N VAL A 71 3.06 10.75 -7.28
CA VAL A 71 2.15 11.90 -7.35
C VAL A 71 0.70 11.43 -7.40
N ARG A 72 0.36 10.42 -8.21
CA ARG A 72 -1.00 9.92 -8.35
C ARG A 72 -1.52 9.27 -7.06
N TYR A 73 -0.69 8.51 -6.36
CA TYR A 73 -1.09 7.73 -5.20
C TYR A 73 -0.71 8.34 -3.85
N ARG A 74 -0.29 9.62 -3.80
CA ARG A 74 0.09 10.33 -2.56
C ARG A 74 -1.03 10.57 -1.54
N GLY A 75 -2.28 10.26 -1.88
CA GLY A 75 -3.45 10.59 -1.05
C GLY A 75 -3.43 9.93 0.34
N TRP A 76 -2.81 8.76 0.45
CA TRP A 76 -2.67 7.99 1.69
C TRP A 76 -1.34 7.26 1.72
N ILE A 77 -0.79 6.99 2.92
CA ILE A 77 0.50 6.29 3.08
C ILE A 77 0.56 4.92 2.36
N MET A 78 -0.59 4.24 2.23
CA MET A 78 -0.68 2.96 1.54
C MET A 78 -0.22 3.02 0.07
N GLY A 79 -0.48 4.13 -0.64
CA GLY A 79 -0.11 4.29 -2.05
C GLY A 79 1.40 4.29 -2.25
N PRO A 80 2.14 5.22 -1.62
CA PRO A 80 3.61 5.20 -1.57
C PRO A 80 4.17 3.87 -1.07
N TRP A 81 3.61 3.33 0.02
CA TRP A 81 4.14 2.12 0.65
C TRP A 81 4.02 0.90 -0.27
N ILE A 82 2.85 0.62 -0.85
CA ILE A 82 2.66 -0.53 -1.74
C ILE A 82 3.47 -0.37 -3.03
N THR A 83 3.61 0.86 -3.54
CA THR A 83 4.42 1.16 -4.72
C THR A 83 5.88 0.80 -4.48
N VAL A 84 6.46 1.33 -3.40
CA VAL A 84 7.85 1.04 -3.04
C VAL A 84 8.04 -0.44 -2.73
N ALA A 85 7.15 -1.03 -1.92
CA ALA A 85 7.26 -2.43 -1.51
C ALA A 85 7.16 -3.38 -2.71
N ALA A 86 6.19 -3.19 -3.61
CA ALA A 86 6.02 -4.05 -4.78
C ALA A 86 7.24 -3.95 -5.71
N LEU A 87 7.63 -2.73 -6.10
CA LEU A 87 8.72 -2.52 -7.06
C LEU A 87 10.08 -2.95 -6.49
N ALA A 88 10.34 -2.70 -5.20
CA ALA A 88 11.59 -3.15 -4.56
C ALA A 88 11.69 -4.68 -4.47
N ASN A 89 10.56 -5.40 -4.47
CA ASN A 89 10.51 -6.86 -4.49
C ASN A 89 10.38 -7.45 -5.90
N GLY A 90 10.46 -6.62 -6.96
CA GLY A 90 10.30 -7.06 -8.34
C GLY A 90 8.88 -7.55 -8.68
N ALA A 91 7.89 -7.17 -7.87
CA ALA A 91 6.50 -7.52 -8.10
C ALA A 91 5.84 -6.55 -9.10
N THR A 92 4.75 -7.00 -9.72
CA THR A 92 3.90 -6.17 -10.57
C THR A 92 2.84 -5.48 -9.71
N LEU A 93 2.80 -4.14 -9.79
CA LEU A 93 1.73 -3.35 -9.19
C LEU A 93 0.60 -3.20 -10.21
N VAL A 94 -0.62 -3.61 -9.83
CA VAL A 94 -1.82 -3.28 -10.59
C VAL A 94 -2.50 -2.11 -9.90
N THR A 95 -2.72 -1.04 -10.65
CA THR A 95 -3.45 0.12 -10.17
C THR A 95 -4.79 0.22 -10.88
N TYR A 96 -5.81 0.59 -10.12
CA TYR A 96 -7.16 0.76 -10.62
C TYR A 96 -7.57 2.23 -10.48
N ASP A 97 -8.12 2.79 -11.55
CA ASP A 97 -8.59 4.18 -11.62
C ASP A 97 -10.10 4.14 -11.83
N GLY A 98 -10.84 4.12 -10.72
CA GLY A 98 -12.28 3.95 -10.71
C GLY A 98 -12.82 3.80 -9.30
N ALA A 99 -14.15 3.88 -9.17
CA ALA A 99 -14.84 3.53 -7.94
C ALA A 99 -15.05 2.02 -7.88
N PRO A 100 -14.96 1.39 -6.70
CA PRO A 100 -15.11 -0.06 -6.54
C PRO A 100 -16.52 -0.57 -6.84
N ASP A 101 -17.48 0.30 -7.15
CA ASP A 101 -18.88 0.04 -7.47
C ASP A 101 -19.27 0.51 -8.89
N TRP A 102 -18.32 0.86 -9.76
CA TRP A 102 -18.59 1.37 -11.11
C TRP A 102 -17.81 0.59 -12.21
N PRO A 103 -18.42 0.26 -13.38
CA PRO A 103 -19.79 0.57 -13.84
C PRO A 103 -20.90 -0.39 -13.39
N ASP A 104 -20.59 -1.56 -12.84
CA ASP A 104 -21.51 -2.51 -12.21
C ASP A 104 -20.80 -3.09 -10.98
N PRO A 105 -21.49 -3.54 -9.92
CA PRO A 105 -20.82 -4.15 -8.77
C PRO A 105 -20.06 -5.40 -9.24
N GLY A 106 -18.73 -5.32 -9.18
CA GLY A 106 -17.79 -6.35 -9.63
C GLY A 106 -16.37 -5.95 -10.05
N PRO A 107 -15.85 -4.71 -9.83
CA PRO A 107 -14.47 -4.39 -10.17
C PRO A 107 -13.41 -5.31 -9.58
N PRO A 108 -13.41 -5.66 -8.27
CA PRO A 108 -12.27 -6.38 -7.73
C PRO A 108 -12.13 -7.79 -8.31
N TRP A 109 -13.23 -8.53 -8.50
CA TRP A 109 -13.17 -9.91 -8.99
C TRP A 109 -12.90 -9.97 -10.50
N ALA A 110 -13.50 -9.07 -11.28
CA ALA A 110 -13.16 -8.92 -12.69
C ALA A 110 -11.68 -8.55 -12.89
N LEU A 111 -11.11 -7.70 -12.03
CA LEU A 111 -9.68 -7.39 -12.06
C LEU A 111 -8.82 -8.60 -11.71
N VAL A 112 -9.24 -9.39 -10.70
CA VAL A 112 -8.57 -10.64 -10.33
C VAL A 112 -8.51 -11.59 -11.51
N GLU A 113 -9.65 -11.90 -12.13
CA GLU A 113 -9.74 -12.82 -13.28
C GLU A 113 -8.94 -12.29 -14.47
N ARG A 114 -9.12 -11.01 -14.84
CA ARG A 114 -8.49 -10.41 -16.01
C ARG A 114 -6.97 -10.31 -15.90
N HIS A 115 -6.45 -10.03 -14.71
CA HIS A 115 -5.04 -9.75 -14.49
C HIS A 115 -4.32 -10.84 -13.68
N ALA A 116 -5.00 -11.93 -13.36
CA ALA A 116 -4.50 -13.02 -12.50
C ALA A 116 -3.88 -12.48 -11.20
N LEU A 117 -4.60 -11.59 -10.51
CA LEU A 117 -4.09 -10.98 -9.27
C LEU A 117 -3.79 -12.07 -8.24
N THR A 118 -2.63 -11.96 -7.59
CA THR A 118 -2.19 -12.90 -6.55
C THR A 118 -2.43 -12.39 -5.14
N PHE A 119 -2.49 -11.06 -4.98
CA PHE A 119 -2.86 -10.37 -3.75
C PHE A 119 -3.87 -9.28 -4.08
N LEU A 120 -4.94 -9.20 -3.29
CA LEU A 120 -5.94 -8.15 -3.40
C LEU A 120 -5.99 -7.34 -2.11
N GLY A 121 -5.70 -6.04 -2.21
CA GLY A 121 -5.86 -5.10 -1.11
C GLY A 121 -7.32 -4.71 -0.94
N VAL A 122 -7.84 -4.81 0.28
CA VAL A 122 -9.23 -4.48 0.63
C VAL A 122 -9.28 -3.67 1.92
N SER A 123 -10.36 -2.91 2.11
CA SER A 123 -10.73 -2.37 3.43
C SER A 123 -11.95 -3.13 3.96
N PRO A 124 -12.13 -3.23 5.29
CA PRO A 124 -13.34 -3.83 5.84
C PRO A 124 -14.62 -3.11 5.39
N THR A 125 -14.58 -1.78 5.16
CA THR A 125 -15.68 -1.01 4.56
C THR A 125 -16.02 -1.52 3.16
N LEU A 126 -15.02 -1.71 2.30
CA LEU A 126 -15.23 -2.26 0.96
C LEU A 126 -15.83 -3.66 1.03
N VAL A 127 -15.30 -4.51 1.90
CA VAL A 127 -15.80 -5.89 2.05
C VAL A 127 -17.25 -5.91 2.53
N ARG A 128 -17.64 -5.06 3.48
CA ARG A 128 -19.05 -4.94 3.89
C ARG A 128 -19.96 -4.52 2.75
N ALA A 129 -19.53 -3.58 1.91
CA ALA A 129 -20.29 -3.13 0.75
C ALA A 129 -20.46 -4.26 -0.28
N LEU A 130 -19.38 -5.02 -0.57
CA LEU A 130 -19.42 -6.16 -1.48
C LEU A 130 -20.32 -7.28 -0.94
N ALA A 131 -20.19 -7.62 0.35
CA ALA A 131 -21.04 -8.62 0.99
C ALA A 131 -22.53 -8.24 0.95
N ALA A 132 -22.85 -6.96 1.11
CA ALA A 132 -24.23 -6.47 1.01
C ALA A 132 -24.78 -6.50 -0.42
N ALA A 133 -23.92 -6.43 -1.44
CA ALA A 133 -24.31 -6.54 -2.85
C ALA A 133 -24.61 -7.98 -3.28
N GLY A 134 -24.19 -8.97 -2.49
CA GLY A 134 -24.46 -10.40 -2.70
C GLY A 134 -23.28 -11.17 -3.30
N ASP A 135 -23.46 -12.49 -3.36
CA ASP A 135 -22.37 -13.44 -3.66
C ASP A 135 -22.31 -13.85 -5.14
N GLU A 136 -23.29 -13.44 -5.96
CA GLU A 136 -23.42 -13.87 -7.35
C GLU A 136 -22.23 -13.42 -8.21
N ASP A 137 -21.81 -12.17 -8.04
CA ASP A 137 -20.68 -11.59 -8.76
C ASP A 137 -19.33 -12.21 -8.35
N VAL A 138 -19.20 -12.55 -7.06
CA VAL A 138 -18.10 -13.34 -6.50
C VAL A 138 -18.00 -14.70 -7.22
N ALA A 139 -19.12 -15.39 -7.39
CA ALA A 139 -19.18 -16.71 -8.01
C ALA A 139 -19.03 -16.70 -9.53
N ALA A 140 -19.21 -15.53 -10.16
CA ALA A 140 -19.15 -15.36 -11.61
C ALA A 140 -17.71 -15.27 -12.18
N HIS A 141 -16.70 -15.08 -11.33
CA HIS A 141 -15.32 -14.81 -11.75
C HIS A 141 -14.33 -15.88 -11.25
N ASP A 142 -13.34 -16.24 -12.08
CA ASP A 142 -12.23 -17.09 -11.63
C ASP A 142 -11.26 -16.32 -10.71
N ARG A 143 -11.09 -16.84 -9.50
CA ARG A 143 -10.20 -16.30 -8.45
C ARG A 143 -9.12 -17.28 -8.05
N SER A 144 -8.85 -18.29 -8.88
CA SER A 144 -7.86 -19.32 -8.63
C SER A 144 -6.44 -18.76 -8.48
N SER A 145 -6.15 -17.59 -9.07
CA SER A 145 -4.86 -16.89 -8.93
C SER A 145 -4.63 -16.27 -7.55
N LEU A 146 -5.69 -15.92 -6.81
CA LEU A 146 -5.58 -15.24 -5.53
C LEU A 146 -4.97 -16.15 -4.47
N ARG A 147 -3.95 -15.64 -3.79
CA ARG A 147 -3.22 -16.34 -2.72
C ARG A 147 -3.50 -15.78 -1.34
N ALA A 148 -3.82 -14.49 -1.23
CA ALA A 148 -4.18 -13.83 0.02
C ALA A 148 -4.88 -12.49 -0.22
N PHE A 149 -5.55 -12.01 0.82
CA PHE A 149 -6.04 -10.63 0.90
C PHE A 149 -5.11 -9.79 1.79
N GLY A 150 -4.90 -8.52 1.45
CA GLY A 150 -4.27 -7.55 2.35
C GLY A 150 -5.32 -6.59 2.91
N SER A 151 -5.30 -6.32 4.21
CA SER A 151 -6.28 -5.43 4.84
C SER A 151 -5.67 -4.53 5.91
N THR A 152 -6.16 -3.29 5.96
CA THR A 152 -5.82 -2.28 6.98
C THR A 152 -6.86 -1.15 6.97
N GLY A 153 -6.73 -0.23 7.93
CA GLY A 153 -7.42 1.06 7.95
C GLY A 153 -8.59 1.18 8.94
N GLU A 154 -9.21 0.07 9.32
CA GLU A 154 -10.29 0.05 10.31
C GLU A 154 -10.43 -1.33 10.98
N PRO A 155 -11.07 -1.42 12.16
CA PRO A 155 -11.41 -2.69 12.78
C PRO A 155 -12.37 -3.54 11.93
N TRP A 156 -12.20 -4.86 12.01
CA TRP A 156 -13.07 -5.83 11.33
C TRP A 156 -14.31 -6.18 12.16
N THR A 157 -15.46 -6.33 11.50
CA THR A 157 -16.57 -7.10 12.04
C THR A 157 -16.37 -8.59 11.73
N THR A 158 -16.88 -9.46 12.62
CA THR A 158 -16.81 -10.91 12.44
C THR A 158 -17.48 -11.37 11.14
N ASP A 159 -18.65 -10.80 10.82
CA ASP A 159 -19.40 -11.18 9.62
C ASP A 159 -18.65 -10.83 8.33
N ALA A 160 -18.05 -9.63 8.26
CA ALA A 160 -17.28 -9.22 7.09
C ALA A 160 -16.01 -10.06 6.94
N TRP A 161 -15.35 -10.40 8.06
CA TRP A 161 -14.15 -11.25 8.05
C TRP A 161 -14.46 -12.63 7.48
N TRP A 162 -15.51 -13.29 8.00
CA TRP A 162 -15.89 -14.62 7.54
C TRP A 162 -16.45 -14.61 6.13
N TRP A 163 -17.20 -13.59 5.72
CA TRP A 163 -17.60 -13.46 4.33
C TRP A 163 -16.39 -13.38 3.38
N LEU A 164 -15.38 -12.55 3.70
CA LEU A 164 -14.18 -12.46 2.87
C LEU A 164 -13.42 -13.78 2.83
N PHE A 165 -13.30 -14.46 3.97
CA PHE A 165 -12.53 -15.70 4.06
C PHE A 165 -13.26 -16.89 3.40
N ASP A 166 -14.53 -17.11 3.71
CA ASP A 166 -15.30 -18.28 3.28
C ASP A 166 -15.88 -18.09 1.88
N VAL A 167 -16.55 -16.96 1.61
CA VAL A 167 -17.27 -16.72 0.35
C VAL A 167 -16.32 -16.20 -0.72
N ALA A 168 -15.53 -15.17 -0.41
CA ALA A 168 -14.62 -14.59 -1.39
C ALA A 168 -13.26 -15.31 -1.49
N GLY A 169 -12.85 -15.98 -0.42
CA GLY A 169 -11.56 -16.67 -0.30
C GLY A 169 -11.65 -18.19 -0.35
N ASP A 170 -12.82 -18.75 -0.64
CA ASP A 170 -13.10 -20.19 -0.71
C ASP A 170 -12.58 -20.96 0.53
N GLY A 171 -12.60 -20.33 1.71
CA GLY A 171 -12.10 -20.88 2.97
C GLY A 171 -10.60 -21.18 2.99
N THR A 172 -9.82 -20.67 2.03
CA THR A 172 -8.41 -21.05 1.81
C THR A 172 -7.47 -19.87 1.65
N ARG A 173 -7.97 -18.68 1.29
CA ARG A 173 -7.15 -17.48 1.14
C ARG A 173 -7.07 -16.72 2.47
N PRO A 174 -5.89 -16.63 3.11
CA PRO A 174 -5.75 -15.90 4.36
C PRO A 174 -5.95 -14.40 4.17
N ILE A 175 -6.45 -13.76 5.23
CA ILE A 175 -6.54 -12.30 5.33
C ILE A 175 -5.31 -11.79 6.09
N VAL A 176 -4.41 -11.14 5.38
CA VAL A 176 -3.24 -10.44 5.92
C VAL A 176 -3.70 -9.10 6.48
N ASN A 177 -4.26 -9.14 7.68
CA ASN A 177 -4.72 -7.97 8.41
C ASN A 177 -3.56 -7.34 9.20
N LEU A 178 -3.35 -6.03 9.02
CA LEU A 178 -2.26 -5.30 9.64
C LEU A 178 -2.76 -3.99 10.24
N SER A 179 -2.01 -3.45 11.21
CA SER A 179 -2.22 -2.11 11.76
C SER A 179 -0.94 -1.30 11.69
N GLY A 180 -1.07 -0.01 11.42
CA GLY A 180 0.01 0.94 11.17
C GLY A 180 -0.54 2.32 10.90
N GLY A 181 0.25 3.15 10.23
CA GLY A 181 -0.17 4.52 9.94
C GLY A 181 0.92 5.33 9.26
N THR A 182 0.57 6.56 8.91
CA THR A 182 1.48 7.49 8.22
C THR A 182 2.75 7.73 9.04
N GLU A 183 2.60 7.91 10.35
CA GLU A 183 3.68 8.22 11.29
C GLU A 183 4.52 6.99 11.66
N VAL A 184 3.98 5.80 11.38
CA VAL A 184 4.66 4.51 11.53
C VAL A 184 5.52 4.18 10.31
N GLY A 185 5.18 4.75 9.15
CA GLY A 185 5.85 4.52 7.86
C GLY A 185 5.54 3.18 7.20
N ALA A 186 4.91 2.25 7.94
CA ALA A 186 4.47 0.93 7.47
C ALA A 186 3.45 0.35 8.48
N CYS A 187 3.75 -0.80 9.09
CA CYS A 187 2.92 -1.47 10.09
C CYS A 187 3.64 -1.62 11.44
N LEU A 188 2.87 -1.50 12.52
CA LEU A 188 3.29 -1.88 13.89
C LEU A 188 2.93 -3.34 14.19
N LEU A 189 1.80 -3.78 13.65
CA LEU A 189 1.22 -5.10 13.86
C LEU A 189 0.92 -5.75 12.51
N SER A 190 1.20 -7.05 12.39
CA SER A 190 0.87 -7.84 11.21
C SER A 190 0.63 -9.31 11.59
N VAL A 191 -0.19 -10.00 10.81
CA VAL A 191 -0.28 -11.46 10.90
C VAL A 191 1.03 -12.12 10.50
N ASN A 192 1.34 -13.24 11.17
CA ASN A 192 2.35 -14.18 10.75
C ASN A 192 1.63 -15.42 10.19
N LEU A 193 1.67 -15.60 8.87
CA LEU A 193 0.97 -16.70 8.20
C LEU A 193 1.46 -18.09 8.66
N LEU A 194 2.69 -18.21 9.19
CA LEU A 194 3.20 -19.47 9.76
C LEU A 194 2.57 -19.82 11.11
N ALA A 195 2.09 -18.82 11.86
CA ALA A 195 1.42 -19.00 13.15
C ALA A 195 -0.11 -19.11 13.02
N GLY A 196 -0.64 -18.99 11.80
CA GLY A 196 -2.06 -18.91 11.50
C GLY A 196 -2.67 -17.52 11.76
N CYS A 197 -3.83 -17.29 11.15
CA CYS A 197 -4.61 -16.07 11.33
C CYS A 197 -5.70 -16.29 12.39
N VAL A 198 -5.80 -15.38 13.36
CA VAL A 198 -6.91 -15.33 14.30
C VAL A 198 -7.95 -14.34 13.77
N PRO A 199 -9.25 -14.70 13.70
CA PRO A 199 -10.28 -13.83 13.15
C PRO A 199 -10.28 -12.43 13.78
N CYS A 200 -10.39 -11.42 12.91
CA CYS A 200 -10.39 -9.99 13.23
C CYS A 200 -9.13 -9.47 13.96
N SER A 201 -8.14 -10.32 14.23
CA SER A 201 -6.87 -9.91 14.83
C SER A 201 -5.99 -9.26 13.77
N VAL A 202 -5.16 -8.32 14.18
CA VAL A 202 -4.06 -7.77 13.37
C VAL A 202 -2.75 -8.54 13.57
N GLY A 203 -2.83 -9.74 14.17
CA GLY A 203 -1.69 -10.59 14.43
C GLY A 203 -0.89 -10.15 15.65
N GLY A 204 0.43 -10.11 15.50
CA GLY A 204 1.40 -9.75 16.54
C GLY A 204 2.32 -8.62 16.10
N PRO A 205 3.40 -8.35 16.86
CA PRO A 205 4.39 -7.34 16.51
C PRO A 205 4.97 -7.57 15.11
N ALA A 206 5.02 -6.53 14.28
CA ALA A 206 5.76 -6.57 13.03
C ALA A 206 7.27 -6.70 13.28
N LEU A 207 8.02 -7.10 12.25
CA LEU A 207 9.47 -7.29 12.37
C LEU A 207 10.17 -5.99 12.80
N GLY A 208 10.95 -6.07 13.88
CA GLY A 208 11.71 -4.94 14.41
C GLY A 208 10.87 -3.93 15.21
N VAL A 209 9.65 -4.29 15.62
CA VAL A 209 8.77 -3.42 16.40
C VAL A 209 8.51 -4.02 17.78
N ALA A 210 8.75 -3.24 18.83
CA ALA A 210 8.52 -3.63 20.23
C ALA A 210 7.20 -3.03 20.74
N VAL A 211 6.07 -3.68 20.42
CA VAL A 211 4.73 -3.18 20.77
C VAL A 211 4.14 -3.81 22.02
N ASP A 212 3.36 -3.04 22.76
CA ASP A 212 2.50 -3.53 23.84
C ASP A 212 1.19 -2.74 23.92
N VAL A 213 0.28 -3.22 24.76
CA VAL A 213 -0.92 -2.49 25.17
C VAL A 213 -0.80 -2.19 26.66
N VAL A 214 -0.89 -0.93 27.04
CA VAL A 214 -0.71 -0.47 28.42
C VAL A 214 -1.93 0.27 28.95
N ASP A 215 -2.04 0.37 30.27
CA ASP A 215 -2.99 1.25 30.94
C ASP A 215 -2.42 2.65 31.17
N ASP A 216 -3.19 3.51 31.84
CA ASP A 216 -2.82 4.91 32.11
C ASP A 216 -1.57 5.05 33.00
N ASP A 217 -1.20 4.01 33.74
CA ASP A 217 0.03 3.95 34.54
C ASP A 217 1.22 3.40 33.73
N GLY A 218 1.03 3.12 32.43
CA GLY A 218 2.04 2.53 31.56
C GLY A 218 2.29 1.03 31.83
N ARG A 219 1.39 0.34 32.54
CA ARG A 219 1.54 -1.09 32.84
C ARG A 219 0.86 -1.94 31.76
N SER A 220 1.55 -2.98 31.32
CA SER A 220 1.01 -3.94 30.34
C SER A 220 -0.32 -4.53 30.80
N VAL A 221 -1.32 -4.53 29.92
CA VAL A 221 -2.64 -5.13 30.15
C VAL A 221 -2.82 -6.47 29.44
N ARG A 222 -1.73 -7.07 28.97
CA ARG A 222 -1.74 -8.36 28.27
C ARG A 222 -2.49 -9.43 29.07
N GLY A 223 -3.39 -10.15 28.39
CA GLY A 223 -4.10 -11.29 28.97
C GLY A 223 -5.23 -10.91 29.94
N THR A 224 -5.33 -9.65 30.34
CA THR A 224 -6.39 -9.18 31.25
C THR A 224 -7.75 -9.07 30.57
N GLY A 225 -7.79 -9.09 29.23
CA GLY A 225 -8.99 -8.82 28.44
C GLY A 225 -9.36 -7.34 28.32
N ARG A 226 -8.69 -6.45 29.07
CA ARG A 226 -8.94 -5.01 29.00
C ARG A 226 -8.41 -4.41 27.70
N VAL A 227 -9.07 -3.35 27.25
CA VAL A 227 -8.54 -2.45 26.23
C VAL A 227 -7.61 -1.46 26.92
N GLY A 228 -6.49 -1.15 26.27
CA GLY A 228 -5.57 -0.11 26.69
C GLY A 228 -5.00 0.61 25.47
N GLU A 229 -3.99 1.42 25.71
CA GLU A 229 -3.33 2.21 24.67
C GLU A 229 -2.24 1.40 23.98
N LEU A 230 -2.26 1.36 22.64
CA LEU A 230 -1.22 0.73 21.85
C LEU A 230 0.04 1.60 21.85
N VAL A 231 1.13 1.02 22.34
CA VAL A 231 2.41 1.71 22.51
C VAL A 231 3.58 0.95 21.87
N VAL A 232 4.67 1.68 21.61
CA VAL A 232 5.94 1.11 21.14
C VAL A 232 7.08 1.54 22.07
N ASP A 233 7.80 0.56 22.61
CA ASP A 233 8.84 0.72 23.65
C ASP A 233 10.25 0.96 23.08
N ALA A 234 10.42 0.89 21.76
CA ALA A 234 11.70 1.12 21.11
C ALA A 234 11.53 1.72 19.70
N PRO A 235 12.50 2.52 19.21
CA PRO A 235 12.50 2.98 17.83
C PRO A 235 12.48 1.83 16.83
N TRP A 236 11.77 2.00 15.72
CA TRP A 236 11.71 1.04 14.61
C TRP A 236 12.15 1.69 13.29
N PRO A 237 12.47 0.90 12.24
CA PRO A 237 13.02 1.44 11.00
C PRO A 237 12.16 2.51 10.29
N GLY A 238 10.83 2.33 10.31
CA GLY A 238 9.87 3.22 9.65
C GLY A 238 9.44 4.44 10.45
N MET A 239 9.91 4.58 11.69
CA MET A 239 9.46 5.61 12.63
C MET A 239 9.63 7.02 12.04
N THR A 240 8.56 7.82 12.08
CA THR A 240 8.64 9.22 11.67
C THR A 240 9.67 9.98 12.51
N ARG A 241 10.35 10.95 11.89
CA ARG A 241 11.35 11.79 12.54
C ARG A 241 10.74 13.03 13.22
N GLY A 242 9.45 13.27 13.04
CA GLY A 242 8.75 14.40 13.63
C GLY A 242 7.64 14.94 12.75
N VAL A 243 7.05 16.06 13.17
CA VAL A 243 6.13 16.85 12.36
C VAL A 243 6.92 17.99 11.70
N TRP A 244 6.76 18.15 10.39
CA TRP A 244 7.51 19.16 9.63
C TRP A 244 7.23 20.58 10.16
N GLY A 245 8.29 21.29 10.52
CA GLY A 245 8.20 22.64 11.06
C GLY A 245 7.68 22.74 12.50
N ASP A 246 7.35 21.61 13.15
CA ASP A 246 6.77 21.60 14.50
C ASP A 246 7.26 20.37 15.31
N PRO A 247 8.53 20.37 15.75
CA PRO A 247 9.07 19.25 16.51
C PRO A 247 8.41 19.08 17.88
N GLN A 248 7.86 20.15 18.46
CA GLN A 248 7.21 20.08 19.78
C GLN A 248 5.89 19.32 19.69
N ARG A 249 5.07 19.57 18.65
CA ARG A 249 3.84 18.81 18.42
C ARG A 249 4.09 17.31 18.32
N TYR A 250 5.20 16.88 17.74
CA TYR A 250 5.57 15.46 17.71
C TYR A 250 5.77 14.87 19.11
N LEU A 251 6.51 15.57 19.98
CA LEU A 251 6.72 15.13 21.36
C LEU A 251 5.41 15.12 22.15
N ASP A 252 4.62 16.20 22.02
CA ASP A 252 3.35 16.36 22.73
C ASP A 252 2.33 15.30 22.30
N THR A 253 2.28 14.97 21.01
CA THR A 253 1.30 14.03 20.47
C THR A 253 1.66 12.58 20.78
N TYR A 254 2.92 12.18 20.62
CA TYR A 254 3.29 10.76 20.62
C TYR A 254 4.09 10.30 21.83
N TRP A 255 4.57 11.20 22.71
CA TRP A 255 5.50 10.83 23.80
C TRP A 255 5.13 11.40 25.17
N SER A 256 4.07 12.20 25.27
CA SER A 256 3.75 12.97 26.47
C SER A 256 2.99 12.16 27.54
N LYS A 257 2.12 11.23 27.12
CA LYS A 257 1.20 10.52 28.04
C LYS A 257 1.87 9.38 28.78
N VAL A 258 2.63 8.53 28.09
CA VAL A 258 3.32 7.37 28.68
C VAL A 258 4.84 7.59 28.57
N PRO A 259 5.52 7.93 29.68
CA PRO A 259 6.96 8.25 29.64
C PRO A 259 7.80 7.12 29.03
N GLY A 260 8.60 7.47 28.02
CA GLY A 260 9.52 6.54 27.36
C GLY A 260 8.91 5.67 26.26
N MET A 261 7.59 5.72 26.05
CA MET A 261 6.90 4.93 25.04
C MET A 261 6.23 5.81 23.99
N TYR A 262 6.30 5.38 22.74
CA TYR A 262 5.59 6.04 21.63
C TYR A 262 4.12 5.60 21.62
N LEU A 263 3.20 6.55 21.52
CA LEU A 263 1.76 6.30 21.44
C LEU A 263 1.32 6.16 19.98
N ALA A 264 0.70 5.05 19.62
CA ALA A 264 0.08 4.90 18.29
C ALA A 264 -1.26 5.67 18.17
N GLY A 265 -1.86 6.01 19.31
CA GLY A 265 -3.17 6.67 19.40
C GLY A 265 -4.36 5.73 19.13
N ASP A 266 -4.12 4.42 19.09
CA ASP A 266 -5.15 3.40 18.95
C ASP A 266 -5.41 2.69 20.27
N GLY A 267 -6.70 2.43 20.54
CA GLY A 267 -7.12 1.50 21.58
C GLY A 267 -6.96 0.07 21.07
N ALA A 268 -6.32 -0.78 21.86
CA ALA A 268 -6.08 -2.16 21.49
C ALA A 268 -6.30 -3.12 22.67
N ARG A 269 -6.58 -4.39 22.35
CA ARG A 269 -6.57 -5.50 23.30
C ARG A 269 -5.48 -6.49 22.90
N ARG A 270 -4.74 -7.00 23.88
CA ARG A 270 -3.72 -8.05 23.69
C ARG A 270 -4.04 -9.28 24.55
N ASP A 271 -4.12 -10.46 23.94
CA ASP A 271 -4.38 -11.69 24.68
C ASP A 271 -3.09 -12.35 25.25
N GLU A 272 -3.27 -13.41 26.03
CA GLU A 272 -2.16 -14.17 26.62
C GLU A 272 -1.27 -14.83 25.56
N ARG A 273 -1.84 -15.17 24.39
CA ARG A 273 -1.11 -15.76 23.25
C ARG A 273 -0.32 -14.72 22.46
N GLY A 274 -0.55 -13.44 22.71
CA GLY A 274 0.16 -12.32 22.07
C GLY A 274 -0.50 -11.80 20.80
N TYR A 275 -1.77 -12.14 20.53
CA TYR A 275 -2.56 -11.56 19.45
C TYR A 275 -3.18 -10.22 19.85
N PHE A 276 -3.28 -9.33 18.88
CA PHE A 276 -3.78 -7.98 19.04
C PHE A 276 -5.08 -7.76 18.26
N TRP A 277 -5.98 -6.97 18.83
CA TRP A 277 -7.17 -6.45 18.17
C TRP A 277 -7.20 -4.93 18.35
N ILE A 278 -7.39 -4.22 17.24
CA ILE A 278 -7.59 -2.76 17.25
C ILE A 278 -9.07 -2.50 17.51
N MET A 279 -9.35 -1.66 18.50
CA MET A 279 -10.70 -1.32 18.93
C MET A 279 -11.19 0.00 18.33
N GLY A 280 -10.28 0.78 17.75
CA GLY A 280 -10.53 2.12 17.21
C GLY A 280 -9.52 3.12 17.74
N ARG A 281 -9.76 4.41 17.48
CA ARG A 281 -8.95 5.49 18.07
C ARG A 281 -9.16 5.52 19.58
N ILE A 282 -8.08 5.72 20.33
CA ILE A 282 -8.15 5.67 21.80
C ILE A 282 -9.17 6.67 22.37
N ASP A 283 -9.25 7.86 21.75
CA ASP A 283 -10.18 8.93 22.14
C ASP A 283 -11.66 8.55 21.94
N ASP A 284 -11.96 7.72 20.94
CA ASP A 284 -13.32 7.25 20.66
C ASP A 284 -13.69 6.05 21.54
N VAL A 285 -12.70 5.24 21.94
CA VAL A 285 -12.91 3.98 22.65
C VAL A 285 -13.07 4.17 24.16
N ILE A 286 -12.36 5.13 24.77
CA ILE A 286 -12.43 5.37 26.23
C ILE A 286 -13.64 6.24 26.61
N ASN A 287 -14.22 7.00 25.66
CA ASN A 287 -15.37 7.89 25.89
C ASN A 287 -16.76 7.20 25.87
N VAL A 288 -16.84 5.90 26.15
CA VAL A 288 -18.10 5.12 26.22
C VAL A 288 -18.47 4.77 27.66
#